data_AF-A0A535V547-F1
#
_entry.id   AF-A0A535V547-F1
#
_cell.length_a   1.000
_cell.length_b   1.000
_cell.length_c   1.000
_cell.angle_alpha   90.00
_cell.angle_beta   90.00
_cell.angle_gamma   90.00
#
_symmetry.space_group_name_H-M   'P 1'
#
loop_
_entity.id
_entity.type
_entity.pdbx_description
1 polymer ?
#
loop_
_entity_poly.entity_id
_entity_poly.type
_entity_poly.pdbx_seq_one_letter_code
_entity_poly.pdbx_strand_id
1 'polypeptide(L)' 'IQMLRARGELVVSEGTIYPLLSRMRSEGLVDTEWRDTPGGAPRRYYRLSRSGQKAVAEFRDEWFRFRDSVDNIFRNGARQ' A
#
# COMPACT_ATOMS: atom_id res chain seq x y z
N ILE A 1 -7.42 6.12 1.31
CA ILE A 1 -6.83 7.47 1.53
C ILE A 1 -7.12 7.98 2.94
N GLN A 2 -8.39 8.12 3.34
CA GLN A 2 -8.78 8.52 4.71
C GLN A 2 -8.12 7.65 5.81
N MET A 3 -8.17 6.31 5.69
CA MET A 3 -7.49 5.41 6.64
C MET A 3 -5.96 5.48 6.60
N LEU A 4 -5.35 5.81 5.45
CA LEU A 4 -3.89 5.95 5.32
C LEU A 4 -3.39 7.26 5.94
N ARG A 5 -4.17 8.35 5.82
CA ARG A 5 -3.88 9.63 6.49
C ARG A 5 -4.11 9.55 8.01
N ALA A 6 -5.08 8.76 8.47
CA ALA A 6 -5.41 8.64 9.89
C ALA A 6 -4.29 8.02 10.75
N ARG A 7 -3.35 7.29 10.13
CA ARG A 7 -2.20 6.73 10.85
C ARG A 7 -0.97 7.65 10.86
N GLY A 8 -1.03 8.85 10.26
CA GLY A 8 0.06 9.85 10.30
C GLY A 8 1.36 9.47 9.58
N GLU A 9 1.54 8.21 9.20
CA GLU A 9 2.80 7.64 8.72
C GLU A 9 3.01 7.75 7.20
N LEU A 10 2.00 8.17 6.42
CA LEU A 10 2.11 8.31 4.97
C LEU A 10 1.59 9.68 4.50
N VAL A 11 2.51 10.58 4.15
CA VAL A 11 2.21 11.82 3.40
C VAL A 11 2.07 11.47 1.92
N VAL A 12 0.93 10.91 1.53
CA VAL A 12 0.64 10.62 0.11
C VAL A 12 -0.29 11.69 -0.44
N SER A 13 0.18 12.41 -1.46
CA SER A 13 -0.64 13.36 -2.21
C SER A 13 -1.72 12.63 -3.02
N GLU A 14 -2.82 13.31 -3.31
CA GLU A 14 -3.85 12.76 -4.20
C GLU A 14 -3.30 12.50 -5.61
N GLY A 15 -2.35 13.32 -6.07
CA GLY A 15 -1.67 13.14 -7.36
C GLY A 15 -0.87 11.84 -7.46
N THR A 16 -0.42 11.28 -6.33
CA THR A 16 0.35 10.02 -6.30
C THR A 16 -0.53 8.80 -6.07
N ILE A 17 -1.62 8.93 -5.29
CA ILE A 17 -2.43 7.76 -4.92
C ILE A 17 -3.33 7.26 -6.06
N TYR A 18 -3.91 8.16 -6.87
CA TYR A 18 -4.84 7.73 -7.92
C TYR A 18 -4.15 6.96 -9.05
N PRO A 19 -2.97 7.38 -9.56
CA PRO A 19 -2.21 6.56 -10.50
C PRO A 19 -1.83 5.19 -9.92
N LEU A 20 -1.41 5.13 -8.65
CA LEU A 20 -1.08 3.87 -7.98
C LEU A 20 -2.30 2.93 -7.90
N LEU A 21 -3.45 3.44 -7.45
CA LEU A 21 -4.69 2.65 -7.38
C LEU A 21 -5.15 2.19 -8.77
N SER A 22 -4.98 3.02 -9.80
CA SER A 22 -5.29 2.66 -11.19
C SER A 22 -4.41 1.49 -11.65
N ARG A 23 -3.11 1.56 -11.37
CA ARG A 23 -2.14 0.50 -11.68
C ARG A 23 -2.44 -0.79 -10.93
N MET A 24 -2.67 -0.73 -9.62
CA MET A 24 -3.03 -1.90 -8.82
C MET A 24 -4.29 -2.58 -9.34
N ARG A 25 -5.27 -1.80 -9.82
CA ARG A 25 -6.48 -2.34 -10.45
C ARG A 25 -6.16 -3.01 -11.78
N SER A 26 -5.35 -2.39 -12.65
CA SER A 26 -4.98 -3.00 -13.93
C SER A 26 -4.17 -4.28 -13.76
N GLU A 27 -3.40 -4.39 -12.67
CA GLU A 27 -2.66 -5.59 -12.29
C GLU A 27 -3.54 -6.62 -11.53
N GLY A 28 -4.82 -6.32 -11.31
CA GLY A 28 -5.75 -7.23 -10.62
C GLY A 28 -5.49 -7.39 -9.12
N LEU A 29 -4.70 -6.51 -8.50
CA LEU A 29 -4.37 -6.54 -7.07
C LEU A 29 -5.48 -5.98 -6.18
N VAL A 30 -6.41 -5.21 -6.77
CA VAL A 30 -7.54 -4.64 -6.06
C VAL A 30 -8.83 -4.82 -6.85
N ASP A 31 -9.89 -5.17 -6.12
CA ASP A 31 -11.26 -5.12 -6.59
C ASP A 31 -11.83 -3.72 -6.32
N THR A 32 -12.78 -3.28 -7.16
CA THR A 32 -13.43 -1.98 -7.01
C THR A 32 -14.94 -2.10 -6.92
N GLU A 33 -15.54 -1.34 -6.02
CA GLU A 33 -16.98 -1.27 -5.83
C GLU A 33 -17.41 0.20 -5.84
N TRP A 34 -18.44 0.53 -6.62
CA TRP A 34 -19.10 1.82 -6.51
C TRP A 34 -20.10 1.77 -5.38
N ARG A 35 -20.03 2.75 -4.47
CA ARG A 35 -21.01 2.90 -3.41
C ARG A 35 -21.65 4.28 -3.51
N ASP A 36 -22.97 4.28 -3.41
CA ASP A 36 -23.73 5.50 -3.29
C ASP A 36 -23.39 6.15 -1.95
N THR A 37 -23.25 7.47 -1.99
CA THR A 37 -22.99 8.26 -0.80
C THR A 37 -24.23 9.10 -0.55
N PRO A 38 -24.84 9.08 0.66
CA PRO A 38 -25.99 9.92 0.95
C PRO A 38 -25.66 11.39 0.67
N GLY A 39 -26.37 12.00 -0.28
CA GLY A 39 -26.20 13.41 -0.64
C GLY A 39 -24.95 13.75 -1.46
N GLY A 40 -24.28 12.78 -2.09
CA GLY A 40 -23.07 13.06 -2.88
C GLY A 40 -22.84 12.13 -4.06
N ALA A 41 -21.86 12.48 -4.90
CA ALA A 41 -21.47 11.66 -6.04
C ALA A 41 -21.04 10.24 -5.59
N PRO A 42 -21.28 9.20 -6.41
CA PRO A 42 -20.83 7.85 -6.13
C PRO A 42 -19.31 7.81 -5.86
N ARG A 43 -18.91 7.04 -4.85
CA ARG A 43 -17.50 6.86 -4.49
C ARG A 43 -17.04 5.47 -4.86
N ARG A 44 -15.86 5.38 -5.49
CA ARG A 44 -15.22 4.10 -5.78
C ARG A 44 -14.39 3.66 -4.58
N TYR A 45 -14.78 2.53 -3.99
CA TYR A 45 -14.05 1.85 -2.92
C TYR A 45 -13.16 0.78 -3.52
N TYR A 46 -11.97 0.61 -2.92
CA TYR A 46 -10.97 -0.37 -3.32
C TYR A 46 -10.77 -1.36 -2.18
N ARG A 47 -10.71 -2.65 -2.50
CA ARG A 47 -10.37 -3.73 -1.57
C ARG A 47 -9.31 -4.61 -2.20
N LEU A 48 -8.37 -5.14 -1.41
CA LEU A 48 -7.42 -6.13 -1.93
C LEU A 48 -8.17 -7.35 -2.48
N SER A 49 -7.83 -7.75 -3.70
CA SER A 49 -8.24 -9.03 -4.26
C SER A 49 -7.45 -10.18 -3.60
N ARG A 50 -7.74 -11.42 -3.98
CA ARG A 50 -6.97 -12.58 -3.49
C ARG A 50 -5.50 -12.51 -3.92
N SER A 51 -5.22 -12.12 -5.16
CA SER A 51 -3.85 -11.90 -5.65
C SER A 51 -3.20 -10.71 -4.95
N GLY A 52 -3.95 -9.64 -4.67
CA GLY A 52 -3.48 -8.50 -3.89
C GLY A 52 -3.03 -8.88 -2.47
N GLN A 53 -3.81 -9.71 -1.78
CA GLN A 53 -3.44 -10.21 -0.45
C GLN A 53 -2.15 -11.05 -0.49
N LYS A 54 -2.00 -11.91 -1.51
CA LYS A 54 -0.78 -12.70 -1.71
C LYS A 54 0.43 -11.79 -1.98
N ALA A 55 0.29 -10.81 -2.87
CA ALA A 55 1.36 -9.87 -3.20
C ALA A 55 1.80 -9.05 -1.97
N VAL A 56 0.86 -8.63 -1.12
CA VAL A 56 1.20 -7.94 0.14
C VAL A 56 1.97 -8.85 1.10
N ALA A 57 1.60 -10.12 1.21
CA ALA A 57 2.32 -11.07 2.04
C ALA A 57 3.76 -11.28 1.55
N GLU A 58 3.94 -11.49 0.24
CA GLU A 58 5.25 -11.66 -0.39
C GLU A 58 6.14 -10.42 -0.22
N PHE A 59 5.58 -9.24 -0.49
CA PHE A 59 6.28 -7.97 -0.31
C PHE A 59 6.71 -7.75 1.13
N ARG A 60 5.84 -8.08 2.10
CA ARG A 60 6.16 -7.95 3.52
C ARG A 60 7.34 -8.84 3.91
N ASP A 61 7.36 -10.08 3.42
CA ASP A 61 8.43 -11.02 3.72
C ASP A 61 9.76 -10.57 3.09
N GLU A 62 9.71 -10.03 1.88
CA GLU A 62 10.87 -9.41 1.22
C GLU A 62 11.36 -8.17 1.97
N TRP A 63 10.45 -7.29 2.38
CA TRP A 63 10.75 -6.10 3.15
C TRP A 63 11.49 -6.44 4.45
N PHE A 64 11.01 -7.44 5.20
CA PHE A 64 11.69 -7.84 6.43
C PHE A 64 13.08 -8.39 6.17
N ARG A 65 13.28 -9.22 5.14
CA ARG A 65 14.61 -9.68 4.74
C ARG A 65 15.55 -8.53 4.37
N PHE A 66 15.03 -7.56 3.61
CA PHE A 66 15.81 -6.38 3.21
C PHE A 66 16.19 -5.53 4.44
N ARG A 67 15.22 -5.20 5.29
CA ARG A 67 15.42 -4.46 6.54
C ARG A 67 16.49 -5.14 7.40
N ASP A 68 16.33 -6.44 7.65
CA ASP A 68 17.25 -7.19 8.51
C ASP A 68 18.68 -7.18 7.96
N SER A 69 18.81 -7.22 6.63
CA SER A 69 20.12 -7.12 5.95
C SER A 69 20.76 -5.75 6.15
N VAL A 70 19.98 -4.67 5.99
CA VAL A 70 20.44 -3.30 6.22
C VAL A 70 20.79 -3.07 7.69
N ASP A 71 19.94 -3.54 8.61
CA ASP A 71 20.19 -3.45 10.05
C ASP A 71 21.48 -4.18 10.45
N ASN A 72 21.74 -5.34 9.85
CA ASN A 72 22.98 -6.08 10.08
C ASN A 72 24.21 -5.32 9.57
N ILE A 73 24.11 -4.64 8.42
CA ILE A 73 25.18 -3.75 7.92
C ILE A 73 25.43 -2.63 8.92
N PHE A 74 24.41 -1.95 9.42
CA PHE A 74 24.59 -0.86 10.36
C PHE A 74 25.15 -1.31 11.72
N ARG A 75 24.77 -2.52 12.20
CA ARG A 75 25.29 -3.08 13.45
C ARG A 75 26.76 -3.51 13.35
N ASN A 76 27.18 -4.04 12.20
CA ASN A 76 28.54 -4.56 12.00
C ASN A 76 29.51 -3.51 11.41
N GLY A 77 29.00 -2.55 10.64
CA GLY A 77 29.76 -1.44 10.08
C GLY A 77 30.15 -0.38 11.12
N ALA A 78 29.45 -0.32 12.26
CA ALA A 78 29.79 0.56 13.38
C ALA A 78 30.94 0.01 14.27
N ARG A 79 31.55 -1.13 13.92
CA ARG A 79 32.67 -1.75 14.65
C ARG A 79 34.00 -1.71 13.89
N GLN A 80 34.11 -0.92 12.82
CA GLN A 80 35.35 -0.65 12.11
C GLN A 80 35.74 0.81 12.25
#